data_AF-A0A6N7Z591-F1
#
_entry.id   AF-A0A6N7Z591-F1
#
_cell.length_a   1.000
_cell.length_b   1.000
_cell.length_c   1.000
_cell.angle_alpha   90.00
_cell.angle_beta   90.00
_cell.angle_gamma   90.00
#
_symmetry.space_group_name_H-M   'P 1'
#
loop_
_entity.id
_entity.type
_entity.pdbx_description
1 polymer ?
#
loop_
_entity_poly.entity_id
_entity_poly.type
_entity_poly.pdbx_seq_one_letter_code
_entity_poly.pdbx_strand_id
1 'polypeptide(L)'
;MQCTATVRSTGQQCRKSAIAGAQVCRSHGGAARQVKAAAARNMLEQQARQLWAKTVHAPVNDPLSELAKLAGEVLAWKQLLKDKIGELTTVGYRGMTSEQIKSEVVLYNTAVSQLTTVLTGIAKLNIDSRLAAISEKQAAVVIAALEAGLDAAGIDHSGRFRARQAAARHLELVRSEAS
;
A
#
# COMPACT_ATOMS: atom_id res chain seq x y z
N MET A 1 -11.56 -10.82 31.81
CA MET A 1 -12.57 -9.77 32.05
C MET A 1 -13.86 -10.39 32.58
N GLN A 2 -14.53 -9.72 33.52
CA GLN A 2 -15.81 -10.16 34.11
C GLN A 2 -16.98 -9.80 33.19
N CYS A 3 -18.07 -10.57 33.27
CA CYS A 3 -19.31 -10.26 32.55
C CYS A 3 -19.91 -8.92 33.03
N THR A 4 -20.31 -8.07 32.08
CA THR A 4 -20.90 -6.75 32.38
C THR A 4 -22.40 -6.79 32.67
N ALA A 5 -23.06 -7.93 32.45
CA ALA A 5 -24.49 -8.07 32.71
C ALA A 5 -24.80 -8.21 34.20
N THR A 6 -26.00 -7.79 34.60
CA THR A 6 -26.50 -7.86 35.98
C THR A 6 -27.35 -9.11 36.19
N VAL A 7 -27.19 -9.78 37.33
CA VAL A 7 -27.97 -10.97 37.70
C VAL A 7 -29.34 -10.54 38.22
N ARG A 8 -30.41 -11.00 37.58
CA ARG A 8 -31.79 -10.59 37.89
C ARG A 8 -32.23 -10.86 39.34
N SER A 9 -31.78 -11.96 39.95
CA SER A 9 -32.20 -12.34 41.31
C SER A 9 -31.53 -11.53 42.42
N THR A 10 -30.35 -10.96 42.16
CA THR A 10 -29.56 -10.25 43.19
C THR A 10 -29.40 -8.76 42.87
N GLY A 11 -29.66 -8.33 41.64
CA GLY A 11 -29.40 -6.97 41.17
C GLY A 11 -27.91 -6.62 41.07
N GLN A 12 -27.02 -7.58 41.33
CA GLN A 12 -25.56 -7.39 41.33
C GLN A 12 -24.94 -7.77 39.98
N GLN A 13 -23.78 -7.20 39.65
CA GLN A 13 -23.04 -7.56 38.45
C GLN A 13 -22.68 -9.05 38.48
N CYS A 14 -22.81 -9.71 37.33
CA CYS A 14 -22.50 -11.13 37.17
C CYS A 14 -21.03 -11.41 37.49
N ARG A 15 -20.78 -12.33 38.43
CA ARG A 15 -19.42 -12.75 38.82
C ARG A 15 -18.74 -13.72 37.83
N LYS A 16 -19.44 -14.17 36.78
CA LYS A 16 -18.85 -15.06 35.76
C LYS A 16 -17.94 -14.28 34.82
N SER A 17 -16.90 -14.94 34.32
CA SER A 17 -16.05 -14.38 33.25
C SER A 17 -16.82 -14.20 31.95
N ALA A 18 -16.56 -13.10 31.26
CA ALA A 18 -17.00 -12.94 29.88
C ALA A 18 -16.32 -14.00 28.99
N ILE A 19 -16.96 -14.39 27.89
CA ILE A 19 -16.26 -15.21 26.88
C ILE A 19 -15.14 -14.39 26.23
N ALA A 20 -14.08 -15.04 25.75
CA ALA A 20 -13.00 -14.36 25.05
C ALA A 20 -13.56 -13.55 23.87
N GLY A 21 -13.11 -12.29 23.72
CA GLY A 21 -13.58 -11.38 22.67
C GLY A 21 -14.94 -10.69 22.93
N ALA A 22 -15.65 -11.02 24.01
CA ALA A 22 -16.94 -10.39 24.35
C ALA A 22 -16.95 -9.76 25.74
N GLN A 23 -18.05 -9.05 26.05
CA GLN A 23 -18.29 -8.42 27.36
C GLN A 23 -19.22 -9.24 28.28
N VAL A 24 -19.83 -10.31 27.77
CA VAL A 24 -20.81 -11.12 28.52
C VAL A 24 -20.41 -12.59 28.61
N CYS A 25 -20.83 -13.26 29.68
CA CYS A 25 -20.62 -14.68 29.86
C CYS A 25 -21.60 -15.50 29.03
N ARG A 26 -21.36 -16.81 28.91
CA ARG A 26 -22.25 -17.74 28.18
C ARG A 26 -23.72 -17.66 28.66
N SER A 27 -23.93 -17.47 29.96
CA SER A 27 -25.27 -17.41 30.58
C SER A 27 -26.00 -16.08 30.37
N HIS A 28 -25.28 -14.99 30.09
CA HIS A 28 -25.88 -13.67 29.81
C HIS A 28 -25.73 -13.29 28.34
N GLY A 29 -26.01 -14.25 27.44
CA GLY A 29 -26.07 -14.02 26.00
C GLY A 29 -24.77 -14.28 25.23
N GLY A 30 -23.65 -14.57 25.91
CA GLY A 30 -22.38 -14.90 25.24
C GLY A 30 -22.45 -16.14 24.34
N ALA A 31 -23.42 -17.03 24.56
CA ALA A 31 -23.62 -18.20 23.70
C ALA A 31 -24.30 -17.89 22.36
N ALA A 32 -24.93 -16.72 22.21
CA ALA A 32 -25.68 -16.35 21.00
C ALA A 32 -24.76 -16.27 19.77
N ARG A 33 -25.26 -16.69 18.60
CA ARG A 33 -24.48 -16.81 17.35
C ARG A 33 -23.82 -15.48 16.96
N GLN A 34 -24.57 -14.40 16.99
CA GLN A 34 -24.10 -13.05 16.67
C GLN A 34 -23.04 -12.54 17.66
N VAL A 35 -23.16 -12.89 18.95
CA VAL A 35 -22.17 -12.50 19.98
C VAL A 35 -20.88 -13.28 19.78
N LYS A 36 -20.94 -14.58 19.50
CA LYS A 36 -19.76 -15.39 19.16
C LYS A 36 -19.07 -14.88 17.90
N ALA A 37 -19.83 -14.53 16.86
CA ALA A 37 -19.27 -14.00 15.61
C ALA A 37 -18.57 -12.65 15.84
N ALA A 38 -19.18 -11.74 16.62
CA ALA A 38 -18.54 -10.49 17.00
C ALA A 38 -17.29 -10.73 17.87
N ALA A 39 -17.36 -11.65 18.82
CA ALA A 39 -16.23 -11.99 19.69
C ALA A 39 -15.03 -12.54 18.90
N ALA A 40 -15.30 -13.43 17.93
CA ALA A 40 -14.26 -13.94 17.04
C ALA A 40 -13.61 -12.83 16.21
N ARG A 41 -14.40 -11.89 15.66
CA ARG A 41 -13.87 -10.71 14.95
C ARG A 41 -12.99 -9.85 15.86
N ASN A 42 -13.46 -9.54 17.06
CA ASN A 42 -12.70 -8.75 18.03
C ASN A 42 -11.36 -9.40 18.39
N MET A 43 -11.34 -10.73 18.54
CA MET A 43 -10.10 -11.47 18.82
C MET A 43 -9.13 -11.41 17.64
N LEU A 44 -9.62 -11.56 16.40
CA LEU A 44 -8.81 -11.41 15.20
C LEU A 44 -8.25 -9.99 15.06
N GLU A 45 -9.06 -8.96 15.31
CA GLU A 45 -8.60 -7.58 15.32
C GLU A 45 -7.55 -7.33 16.40
N GLN A 46 -7.75 -7.88 17.61
CA GLN A 46 -6.77 -7.78 18.69
C GLN A 46 -5.46 -8.48 18.30
N GLN A 47 -5.53 -9.66 17.69
CA GLN A 47 -4.36 -10.39 17.20
C GLN A 47 -3.65 -9.59 16.11
N ALA A 48 -4.38 -9.04 15.14
CA ALA A 48 -3.82 -8.18 14.10
C ALA A 48 -3.11 -6.96 14.68
N ARG A 49 -3.72 -6.28 15.67
CA ARG A 49 -3.10 -5.15 16.38
C ARG A 49 -1.83 -5.56 17.13
N GLN A 50 -1.82 -6.74 17.77
CA GLN A 50 -0.64 -7.25 18.47
C GLN A 50 0.50 -7.60 17.51
N LEU A 51 0.19 -8.18 16.35
CA LEU A 51 1.17 -8.44 15.31
C LEU A 51 1.73 -7.14 14.73
N TRP A 52 0.84 -6.19 14.45
CA TRP A 52 1.21 -4.87 13.97
C TRP A 52 2.13 -4.14 14.95
N ALA A 53 1.79 -4.11 16.23
CA ALA A 53 2.59 -3.45 17.28
C ALA A 53 4.00 -4.06 17.47
N LYS A 54 4.20 -5.32 17.06
CA LYS A 54 5.52 -5.99 17.10
C LYS A 54 6.34 -5.74 15.84
N THR A 55 5.74 -5.18 14.81
CA THR A 55 6.41 -4.92 13.54
C THR A 55 7.17 -3.59 13.65
N VAL A 56 8.45 -3.59 13.32
CA VAL A 56 9.22 -2.35 13.17
C VAL A 56 8.88 -1.78 11.80
N HIS A 57 8.33 -0.57 11.78
CA HIS A 57 8.05 0.14 10.53
C HIS A 57 9.20 1.10 10.24
N ALA A 58 9.86 0.91 9.10
CA ALA A 58 10.85 1.87 8.63
C ALA A 58 10.14 3.13 8.11
N PRO A 59 10.73 4.32 8.32
CA PRO A 59 10.26 5.52 7.65
C PRO A 59 10.39 5.36 6.13
N VAL A 60 9.48 6.02 5.39
CA VAL A 60 9.59 6.11 3.93
C VAL A 60 10.72 7.08 3.60
N ASN A 61 11.85 6.55 3.14
CA ASN A 61 13.06 7.34 2.86
C ASN A 61 13.02 8.08 1.52
N ASP A 62 12.30 7.52 0.53
CA ASP A 62 12.11 8.13 -0.78
C ASP A 62 10.61 8.26 -1.10
N PRO A 63 9.92 9.22 -0.46
CA PRO A 63 8.47 9.35 -0.59
C PRO A 63 8.02 9.73 -2.01
N LEU A 64 8.90 10.34 -2.80
CA LEU A 64 8.58 10.75 -4.17
C LEU A 64 8.53 9.53 -5.09
N SER A 65 9.54 8.65 -5.02
CA SER A 65 9.54 7.41 -5.79
C SER A 65 8.43 6.45 -5.33
N GLU A 66 8.16 6.34 -4.03
CA GLU A 66 7.07 5.51 -3.52
C GLU A 66 5.69 6.01 -3.97
N LEU A 67 5.49 7.33 -4.03
CA LEU A 67 4.24 7.90 -4.56
C LEU A 67 4.06 7.63 -6.06
N ALA A 68 5.14 7.68 -6.84
CA ALA A 68 5.11 7.33 -8.26
C ALA A 68 4.78 5.85 -8.48
N LYS A 69 5.36 4.93 -7.68
CA LYS A 69 5.02 3.50 -7.71
C LYS A 69 3.55 3.26 -7.39
N LEU A 70 3.04 3.88 -6.31
CA LEU A 70 1.64 3.79 -5.92
C LEU A 70 0.71 4.27 -7.05
N ALA A 71 1.07 5.34 -7.77
CA ALA A 71 0.30 5.79 -8.92
C ALA A 71 0.20 4.70 -10.01
N GLY A 72 1.30 4.01 -10.29
CA GLY A 72 1.35 2.88 -11.22
C GLY A 72 0.46 1.71 -10.78
N GLU A 73 0.52 1.33 -9.50
CA GLU A 73 -0.31 0.26 -8.93
C GLU A 73 -1.81 0.59 -9.03
N VAL A 74 -2.21 1.80 -8.64
CA VAL A 74 -3.63 2.23 -8.71
C VAL A 74 -4.10 2.32 -10.17
N LEU A 75 -3.23 2.76 -11.09
CA LEU A 75 -3.53 2.78 -12.52
C LEU A 75 -3.76 1.36 -13.07
N ALA A 76 -2.88 0.41 -12.73
CA ALA A 76 -3.03 -0.99 -13.13
C ALA A 76 -4.31 -1.61 -12.56
N TRP A 77 -4.62 -1.34 -11.29
CA TRP A 77 -5.86 -1.79 -10.66
C TRP A 77 -7.12 -1.23 -11.35
N LYS A 78 -7.12 0.08 -11.65
CA LYS A 78 -8.20 0.71 -12.43
C LYS A 78 -8.36 0.04 -13.80
N GLN A 79 -7.25 -0.32 -14.46
CA GLN A 79 -7.31 -0.95 -15.78
C GLN A 79 -7.90 -2.36 -15.71
N LEU A 80 -7.48 -3.18 -14.74
CA LEU A 80 -8.08 -4.49 -14.49
C LEU A 80 -9.60 -4.39 -14.26
N LEU A 81 -10.02 -3.44 -13.43
CA LEU A 81 -11.45 -3.22 -13.15
C LEU A 81 -12.22 -2.71 -14.37
N LYS A 82 -11.61 -1.89 -15.21
CA LYS A 82 -12.19 -1.46 -16.48
C LYS A 82 -12.48 -2.66 -17.38
N ASP A 83 -11.53 -3.58 -17.48
CA ASP A 83 -11.69 -4.79 -18.29
C ASP A 83 -12.82 -5.67 -17.74
N LYS A 84 -12.88 -5.83 -16.41
CA LYS A 84 -13.99 -6.53 -15.74
C LYS A 84 -15.35 -5.88 -15.93
N ILE A 85 -15.43 -4.54 -15.93
CA ILE A 85 -16.67 -3.83 -16.25
C ILE A 85 -17.06 -4.07 -17.72
N GLY A 86 -16.10 -4.15 -18.63
CA GLY A 86 -16.35 -4.45 -20.04
C GLY A 86 -16.97 -5.84 -20.27
N GLU A 87 -16.73 -6.80 -19.37
CA GLU A 87 -17.35 -8.13 -19.37
C GLU A 87 -18.79 -8.12 -18.83
N LEU A 88 -19.27 -7.03 -18.22
CA LEU A 88 -20.59 -6.97 -17.59
C LEU A 88 -21.71 -6.75 -18.62
N THR A 89 -22.76 -7.56 -18.53
CA THR A 89 -24.00 -7.38 -19.29
C THR A 89 -24.98 -6.41 -18.63
N THR A 90 -24.87 -6.20 -17.32
CA THR A 90 -25.66 -5.25 -16.53
C THR A 90 -24.79 -4.58 -15.47
N VAL A 91 -25.09 -3.33 -15.10
CA VAL A 91 -24.32 -2.58 -14.09
C VAL A 91 -24.86 -2.75 -12.66
N GLY A 92 -26.03 -3.36 -12.50
CA GLY A 92 -26.68 -3.57 -11.22
C GLY A 92 -27.62 -4.77 -11.23
N TYR A 93 -28.19 -5.06 -10.07
CA TYR A 93 -29.22 -6.08 -9.88
C TYR A 93 -30.23 -5.63 -8.82
N ARG A 94 -31.43 -6.20 -8.88
CA ARG A 94 -32.45 -5.99 -7.85
C ARG A 94 -32.27 -7.05 -6.75
N GLY A 95 -31.92 -6.60 -5.55
CA GLY A 95 -31.93 -7.43 -4.35
C GLY A 95 -33.35 -7.55 -3.76
N MET A 96 -33.50 -8.33 -2.69
CA MET A 96 -34.79 -8.53 -1.99
C MET A 96 -35.43 -7.22 -1.49
N THR A 97 -34.63 -6.20 -1.19
CA THR A 97 -35.09 -4.95 -0.55
C THR A 97 -34.63 -3.67 -1.24
N SER A 98 -33.71 -3.73 -2.21
CA SER A 98 -33.20 -2.56 -2.92
C SER A 98 -32.53 -2.93 -4.25
N GLU A 99 -32.41 -1.96 -5.15
CA GLU A 99 -31.46 -2.06 -6.27
C GLU A 99 -30.03 -1.88 -5.75
N GLN A 100 -29.09 -2.64 -6.31
CA GLN A 100 -27.68 -2.63 -5.94
C GLN A 100 -26.81 -2.55 -7.18
N ILE A 101 -25.75 -1.76 -7.09
CA ILE A 101 -24.72 -1.65 -8.12
C ILE A 101 -23.74 -2.82 -7.94
N LYS A 102 -23.27 -3.40 -9.04
CA LYS A 102 -22.25 -4.46 -8.99
C LYS A 102 -20.95 -3.92 -8.40
N SER A 103 -20.30 -4.72 -7.57
CA SER A 103 -19.09 -4.34 -6.83
C SER A 103 -17.95 -3.83 -7.71
N GLU A 104 -17.81 -4.39 -8.91
CA GLU A 104 -16.79 -4.03 -9.89
C GLU A 104 -16.91 -2.55 -10.30
N VAL A 105 -18.15 -2.07 -10.49
CA VAL A 105 -18.45 -0.67 -10.82
C VAL A 105 -18.11 0.25 -9.64
N VAL A 106 -18.43 -0.17 -8.41
CA VAL A 106 -18.11 0.59 -7.19
C VAL A 106 -16.59 0.67 -7.00
N LEU A 107 -15.90 -0.46 -7.09
CA LEU A 107 -14.45 -0.55 -6.95
C LEU A 107 -13.72 0.25 -8.03
N TYR A 108 -14.24 0.26 -9.26
CA TYR A 108 -13.67 1.08 -10.34
C TYR A 108 -13.77 2.56 -10.04
N ASN A 109 -14.93 3.03 -9.57
CA ASN A 109 -15.09 4.43 -9.19
C ASN A 109 -14.17 4.81 -8.01
N THR A 110 -13.98 3.90 -7.05
CA THR A 110 -13.00 4.08 -5.97
C THR A 110 -11.57 4.20 -6.51
N ALA A 111 -11.17 3.31 -7.44
CA ALA A 111 -9.84 3.35 -8.05
C ALA A 111 -9.60 4.64 -8.85
N VAL A 112 -10.61 5.10 -9.61
CA VAL A 112 -10.55 6.39 -10.33
C VAL A 112 -10.37 7.56 -9.36
N SER A 113 -11.11 7.56 -8.25
CA SER A 113 -11.02 8.61 -7.22
C SER A 113 -9.63 8.64 -6.56
N GLN A 114 -9.11 7.47 -6.19
CA GLN A 114 -7.77 7.33 -5.62
C GLN A 114 -6.69 7.78 -6.60
N LEU A 115 -6.77 7.37 -7.86
CA LEU A 115 -5.80 7.76 -8.89
C LEU A 115 -5.80 9.28 -9.08
N THR A 116 -6.98 9.91 -9.08
CA THR A 116 -7.10 11.36 -9.16
C THR A 116 -6.38 12.05 -8.00
N THR A 117 -6.56 11.55 -6.77
CA THR A 117 -5.86 12.07 -5.57
C THR A 117 -4.34 11.92 -5.70
N VAL A 118 -3.86 10.74 -6.09
CA VAL A 118 -2.42 10.47 -6.21
C VAL A 118 -1.77 11.33 -7.30
N LEU A 119 -2.36 11.39 -8.49
CA LEU A 119 -1.86 12.21 -9.61
C LEU A 119 -1.91 13.71 -9.29
N THR A 120 -2.94 14.17 -8.60
CA THR A 120 -2.99 15.57 -8.12
C THR A 120 -1.87 15.86 -7.12
N GLY A 121 -1.57 14.91 -6.22
CA GLY A 121 -0.44 15.00 -5.30
C GLY A 121 0.89 15.13 -6.03
N ILE A 122 1.12 14.25 -7.02
CA ILE A 122 2.30 14.26 -7.90
C ILE A 122 2.45 15.62 -8.60
N ALA A 123 1.39 16.11 -9.23
CA ALA A 123 1.40 17.37 -9.95
C ALA A 123 1.70 18.56 -9.02
N LYS A 124 1.03 18.63 -7.86
CA LYS A 124 1.24 19.71 -6.87
C LYS A 124 2.64 19.72 -6.29
N LEU A 125 3.23 18.54 -6.08
CA LEU A 125 4.58 18.41 -5.54
C LEU A 125 5.66 18.59 -6.62
N ASN A 126 5.27 18.77 -7.89
CA ASN A 126 6.15 18.86 -9.06
C ASN A 126 7.17 17.71 -9.08
N ILE A 127 6.68 16.49 -8.86
CA ILE A 127 7.51 15.31 -8.62
C ILE A 127 8.35 14.97 -9.85
N ASP A 128 7.81 15.12 -11.06
CA ASP A 128 8.54 14.83 -12.29
C ASP A 128 9.85 15.64 -12.37
N SER A 129 9.77 16.95 -12.13
CA SER A 129 10.93 17.83 -12.11
C SER A 129 11.89 17.49 -10.97
N ARG A 130 11.38 17.11 -9.80
CA ARG A 130 12.21 16.76 -8.64
C ARG A 130 12.94 15.43 -8.80
N LEU A 131 12.26 14.40 -9.32
CA LEU A 131 12.86 13.11 -9.61
C LEU A 131 13.90 13.23 -10.72
N ALA A 132 13.61 13.99 -11.78
CA ALA A 132 14.59 14.30 -12.83
C ALA A 132 15.83 15.00 -12.24
N ALA A 133 15.63 16.04 -11.42
CA ALA A 133 16.75 16.75 -10.78
C ALA A 133 17.55 15.88 -9.80
N ILE A 134 16.91 14.95 -9.08
CA ILE A 134 17.61 13.99 -8.22
C ILE A 134 18.44 13.03 -9.08
N SER A 135 17.86 12.50 -10.15
CA SER A 135 18.54 11.60 -11.09
C SER A 135 19.75 12.29 -11.75
N GLU A 136 19.60 13.55 -12.18
CA GLU A 136 20.69 14.34 -12.75
C GLU A 136 21.83 14.56 -11.74
N LYS A 137 21.49 14.93 -10.50
CA LYS A 137 22.49 15.10 -9.43
C LYS A 137 23.23 13.80 -9.13
N GLN A 138 22.53 12.67 -9.08
CA GLN A 138 23.14 11.36 -8.88
C GLN A 138 24.08 11.00 -10.04
N ALA A 139 23.65 11.20 -11.29
CA ALA A 139 24.50 11.00 -12.46
C ALA A 139 25.76 11.88 -12.41
N ALA A 140 25.62 13.15 -12.03
CA ALA A 140 26.75 14.06 -11.88
C ALA A 140 27.76 13.59 -10.81
N VAL A 141 27.28 13.11 -9.65
CA VAL A 141 28.14 12.55 -8.59
C VAL A 141 28.90 11.31 -9.07
N VAL A 142 28.23 10.40 -9.80
CA VAL A 142 28.87 9.20 -10.36
C VAL A 142 29.93 9.58 -11.39
N ILE A 143 29.64 10.52 -12.29
CA ILE A 143 30.61 11.02 -13.27
C ILE A 143 31.82 11.64 -12.57
N ALA A 144 31.60 12.51 -11.58
CA ALA A 144 32.69 13.13 -10.83
C ALA A 144 33.55 12.09 -10.09
N ALA A 145 32.94 11.07 -9.49
CA ALA A 145 33.67 9.98 -8.83
C ALA A 145 34.49 9.15 -9.82
N LEU A 146 33.94 8.87 -11.01
CA LEU A 146 34.66 8.17 -12.08
C LEU A 146 35.86 8.98 -12.58
N GLU A 147 35.68 10.28 -12.81
CA GLU A 147 36.76 11.17 -13.24
C GLU A 147 37.88 11.24 -12.20
N ALA A 148 37.53 11.42 -10.92
CA ALA A 148 38.50 11.40 -9.83
C ALA A 148 39.26 10.06 -9.74
N GLY A 149 38.57 8.94 -9.99
CA GLY A 149 39.20 7.61 -10.03
C GLY A 149 40.18 7.44 -11.20
N LEU A 150 39.83 7.95 -12.39
CA LEU A 150 40.71 7.93 -13.56
C LEU A 150 41.96 8.81 -13.35
N ASP A 151 41.78 9.97 -12.69
CA ASP A 151 42.89 10.85 -12.32
C ASP A 151 43.82 10.17 -11.31
N ALA A 152 43.27 9.55 -10.25
CA ALA A 152 44.05 8.81 -9.26
C ALA A 152 44.80 7.62 -9.85
N ALA A 153 44.25 6.98 -10.89
CA ALA A 153 44.89 5.90 -11.63
C ALA A 153 45.95 6.39 -12.65
N GLY A 154 46.19 7.71 -12.75
CA GLY A 154 47.18 8.28 -13.65
C GLY A 154 46.82 8.15 -15.13
N ILE A 155 45.54 8.02 -15.47
CA ILE A 155 45.10 7.84 -16.85
C ILE A 155 45.26 9.15 -17.64
N ASP A 156 45.99 9.06 -18.75
CA ASP A 156 46.23 10.16 -19.66
C ASP A 156 44.96 10.60 -20.41
N HIS A 157 45.02 11.73 -21.10
CA HIS A 157 43.87 12.27 -21.82
C HIS A 157 43.32 11.29 -22.89
N SER A 158 44.20 10.52 -23.55
CA SER A 158 43.81 9.51 -24.54
C SER A 158 43.06 8.35 -23.89
N GLY A 159 43.56 7.85 -22.75
CA GLY A 159 42.91 6.82 -21.96
C GLY A 159 41.54 7.25 -21.42
N ARG A 160 41.40 8.50 -20.98
CA ARG A 160 40.10 9.05 -20.54
C ARG A 160 39.07 9.08 -21.65
N PHE A 161 39.46 9.49 -22.85
CA PHE A 161 38.57 9.49 -24.01
C PHE A 161 38.08 8.08 -24.35
N ARG A 162 38.99 7.09 -24.37
CA ARG A 162 38.64 5.69 -24.59
C ARG A 162 37.73 5.14 -23.49
N ALA A 163 37.99 5.47 -22.22
CA ALA A 163 37.18 5.06 -21.09
C ALA A 163 35.75 5.62 -21.18
N ARG A 164 35.59 6.91 -21.51
CA ARG A 164 34.26 7.52 -21.73
C ARG A 164 33.49 6.85 -22.87
N GLN A 165 34.15 6.58 -24.00
CA GLN A 165 33.53 5.85 -25.12
C GLN A 165 33.09 4.44 -24.72
N ALA A 166 33.92 3.71 -23.95
CA ALA A 166 33.56 2.38 -23.47
C ALA A 166 32.37 2.44 -22.50
N ALA A 167 32.39 3.37 -21.55
CA ALA A 167 31.31 3.56 -20.59
C ALA A 167 29.97 3.87 -21.29
N ALA A 168 29.96 4.74 -22.31
CA ALA A 168 28.76 5.04 -23.09
C ALA A 168 28.17 3.80 -23.78
N ARG A 169 29.01 2.98 -24.42
CA ARG A 169 28.57 1.72 -25.04
C ARG A 169 27.99 0.74 -24.02
N HIS A 170 28.62 0.60 -22.86
CA HIS A 170 28.12 -0.29 -21.80
C HIS A 170 26.81 0.22 -21.19
N LEU A 171 26.64 1.52 -21.05
CA LEU A 171 25.38 2.13 -20.60
C LEU A 171 24.21 1.83 -21.55
N GLU A 172 24.43 1.88 -22.86
CA GLU A 172 23.40 1.53 -23.85
C GLU A 172 22.98 0.06 -23.77
N LEU A 173 23.95 -0.85 -23.61
CA LEU A 173 23.71 -2.28 -23.44
C LEU A 173 22.90 -2.59 -22.18
N VAL A 174 23.30 -2.03 -21.04
CA VAL A 174 22.58 -2.23 -19.77
C VAL A 174 21.15 -1.65 -19.84
N ARG A 175 20.95 -0.53 -20.54
CA ARG A 175 19.62 0.08 -20.69
C ARG A 175 18.69 -0.78 -21.56
N SER A 176 19.22 -1.41 -22.62
CA SER A 176 18.42 -2.31 -23.46
C SER A 176 18.05 -3.62 -22.77
N GLU A 177 18.84 -4.06 -21.79
CA GLU A 177 18.54 -5.26 -20.98
C GLU A 177 17.51 -5.00 -19.87
N ALA A 178 17.36 -3.74 -19.46
CA ALA A 178 16.44 -3.31 -18.39
C ALA A 178 15.06 -2.84 -18.88
N SER A 179 14.83 -2.81 -20.19
CA SER A 179 13.55 -2.40 -20.83
C SER A 179 12.72 -3.62 -21.20
#